data_AF-A0A259H356-F1
#
_entry.id   AF-A0A259H356-F1
#
_cell.length_a   1.000
_cell.length_b   1.000
_cell.length_c   1.000
_cell.angle_alpha   90.00
_cell.angle_beta   90.00
_cell.angle_gamma   90.00
#
_symmetry.space_group_name_H-M   'P 1'
#
loop_
_entity.id
_entity.type
_entity.pdbx_description
1 polymer ?
#
loop_
_entity_poly.entity_id
_entity_poly.type
_entity_poly.pdbx_seq_one_letter_code
_entity_poly.pdbx_strand_id
1 'polypeptide(L)'
;ADAYFASRHPESRLGSAASDQSRPLPDRQTYLDRVDALRTQYPDGDVPRPPHWSGYRVTPTAIEFWQDRDYRLHERRRFVADGAGGWTSSLLYP
;
A
#
# COMPACT_ATOMS: atom_id res chain seq x y z
N ALA A 1 0.66 -13.35 2.48
CA ALA A 1 -0.27 -12.21 2.65
C ALA A 1 -1.74 -12.63 2.40
N ASP A 2 -2.03 -13.93 2.52
CA ASP A 2 -3.28 -14.53 2.04
C ASP A 2 -4.49 -14.09 2.86
N ALA A 3 -4.36 -14.06 4.19
CA ALA A 3 -5.44 -13.61 5.08
C ALA A 3 -5.90 -12.16 4.76
N TYR A 4 -4.95 -11.25 4.51
CA TYR A 4 -5.27 -9.87 4.14
C TYR A 4 -5.85 -9.77 2.73
N PHE A 5 -5.38 -10.60 1.78
CA PHE A 5 -5.98 -10.66 0.46
C PHE A 5 -7.44 -11.13 0.52
N ALA A 6 -7.70 -12.21 1.26
CA ALA A 6 -9.01 -12.84 1.41
C ALA A 6 -10.02 -11.94 2.14
N SER A 7 -9.59 -11.01 2.99
CA SER A 7 -10.50 -10.07 3.67
C SER A 7 -10.98 -8.91 2.79
N ARG A 8 -10.38 -8.70 1.60
CA ARG A 8 -10.78 -7.62 0.68
C ARG A 8 -12.09 -7.94 -0.02
N HIS A 9 -12.80 -6.90 -0.44
CA HIS A 9 -14.01 -7.03 -1.26
C HIS A 9 -13.75 -7.91 -2.50
N PRO A 10 -14.68 -8.81 -2.90
CA PRO A 10 -14.50 -9.72 -4.03
C PRO A 10 -14.00 -9.04 -5.33
N GLU A 11 -14.66 -7.96 -5.75
CA GLU A 11 -14.24 -7.19 -6.93
C GLU A 11 -12.82 -6.60 -6.81
N SER A 12 -12.37 -6.27 -5.60
CA SER A 12 -10.98 -5.82 -5.39
C SER A 12 -9.96 -6.95 -5.52
N ARG A 13 -10.34 -8.19 -5.18
CA ARG A 13 -9.50 -9.38 -5.38
C ARG A 13 -9.40 -9.70 -6.87
N LEU A 14 -10.53 -9.72 -7.58
CA LEU A 14 -10.58 -9.92 -9.04
C LEU A 14 -9.76 -8.86 -9.78
N GLY A 15 -9.97 -7.58 -9.46
CA GLY A 15 -9.26 -6.48 -10.07
C GLY A 15 -7.74 -6.51 -9.83
N SER A 16 -7.30 -6.94 -8.65
CA SER A 16 -5.88 -7.17 -8.36
C SER A 16 -5.32 -8.39 -9.09
N ALA A 17 -6.08 -9.47 -9.23
CA ALA A 17 -5.65 -10.68 -9.91
C ALA A 17 -5.58 -10.53 -11.44
N ALA A 18 -6.43 -9.69 -12.02
CA ALA A 18 -6.41 -9.37 -13.45
C ALA A 18 -5.32 -8.36 -13.85
N SER A 19 -4.63 -7.72 -12.89
CA SER A 19 -3.74 -6.59 -13.17
C SER A 19 -2.26 -7.00 -13.18
N ASP A 20 -1.57 -6.71 -14.29
CA ASP A 20 -0.10 -6.68 -14.31
C ASP A 20 0.36 -5.26 -13.97
N GLN A 21 0.28 -4.91 -12.68
CA GLN A 21 0.46 -3.55 -12.19
C GLN A 21 1.67 -2.83 -12.84
N SER A 22 1.43 -1.63 -13.36
CA SER A 22 2.41 -0.73 -13.98
C SER A 22 2.98 -1.19 -15.34
N ARG A 23 2.52 -2.31 -15.91
CA ARG A 23 2.87 -2.69 -17.28
C ARG A 23 2.01 -1.91 -18.30
N PRO A 24 2.54 -1.62 -19.51
CA PRO A 24 1.74 -1.06 -20.58
C PRO A 24 0.54 -1.94 -20.92
N LEU A 25 -0.60 -1.31 -21.17
CA LEU A 25 -1.86 -1.96 -21.53
C LEU A 25 -2.28 -1.45 -22.93
N PRO A 26 -2.70 -2.34 -23.87
CA PRO A 26 -3.14 -1.91 -25.20
C PRO A 26 -4.33 -0.94 -25.16
N ASP A 27 -5.35 -1.28 -24.38
CA ASP A 27 -6.53 -0.46 -24.14
C ASP A 27 -7.23 -0.85 -22.82
N ARG A 28 -8.21 -0.05 -22.40
CA ARG A 28 -8.95 -0.31 -21.16
C ARG A 28 -9.75 -1.62 -21.20
N GLN A 29 -10.26 -2.01 -22.37
CA GLN A 29 -11.12 -3.19 -22.51
C GLN A 29 -10.35 -4.48 -22.20
N THR A 30 -9.08 -4.55 -22.60
CA THR A 30 -8.17 -5.66 -22.31
C THR A 30 -8.13 -6.00 -20.80
N TYR A 31 -8.15 -4.99 -19.93
CA TYR A 31 -8.18 -5.21 -18.48
C TYR A 31 -9.55 -5.69 -18.00
N LEU A 32 -10.63 -5.09 -18.51
CA LEU A 32 -12.00 -5.47 -18.15
C LEU A 32 -12.30 -6.91 -18.54
N ASP A 33 -11.88 -7.35 -19.73
CA ASP A 33 -12.04 -8.72 -20.20
C ASP A 33 -11.33 -9.73 -19.30
N ARG A 34 -10.13 -9.38 -18.77
CA ARG A 34 -9.41 -10.21 -17.80
C ARG A 34 -10.15 -10.31 -16.46
N VAL A 35 -10.74 -9.21 -16.00
CA VAL A 35 -11.57 -9.20 -14.78
C VAL A 35 -12.80 -10.07 -14.97
N ASP A 36 -13.50 -9.93 -16.11
CA ASP A 36 -14.70 -10.68 -16.42
C ASP A 36 -14.41 -12.18 -16.57
N ALA A 37 -13.29 -12.54 -17.22
CA ALA A 37 -12.83 -13.93 -17.31
C ALA A 37 -12.58 -14.55 -15.92
N LEU A 38 -11.94 -13.81 -15.00
CA LEU A 38 -11.76 -14.26 -13.63
C LEU A 38 -13.08 -14.32 -12.86
N ARG A 39 -14.02 -13.40 -13.09
CA ARG A 39 -15.35 -13.44 -12.47
C ARG A 39 -16.12 -14.69 -12.90
N THR A 40 -16.03 -15.08 -14.16
CA THR A 40 -16.62 -16.32 -14.66
C THR A 40 -15.93 -17.56 -14.08
N GLN A 41 -14.61 -17.54 -13.94
CA GLN A 41 -13.84 -18.66 -13.37
C GLN A 41 -14.04 -18.82 -11.86
N TYR A 42 -14.24 -17.72 -11.13
CA TYR A 42 -14.37 -17.67 -9.67
C TYR A 42 -15.68 -16.94 -9.29
N PRO A 43 -16.84 -17.58 -9.47
CA PRO A 43 -18.15 -16.94 -9.28
C PRO A 43 -18.40 -16.50 -7.83
N ASP A 44 -17.81 -17.19 -6.85
CA ASP A 44 -17.88 -16.83 -5.43
C ASP A 44 -16.88 -15.72 -5.05
N GLY A 45 -16.06 -15.26 -6.00
CA GLY A 45 -15.04 -14.23 -5.79
C GLY A 45 -13.80 -14.71 -5.04
N ASP A 46 -13.68 -16.02 -4.82
CA ASP A 46 -12.54 -16.67 -4.15
C ASP A 46 -11.39 -16.96 -5.11
N VAL A 47 -11.01 -15.94 -5.87
CA VAL A 47 -9.82 -15.96 -6.71
C VAL A 47 -8.57 -16.14 -5.82
N PRO A 48 -7.62 -17.03 -6.15
CA PRO A 48 -6.39 -17.17 -5.39
C PRO A 48 -5.56 -15.90 -5.46
N ARG A 49 -4.83 -15.60 -4.38
CA ARG A 49 -3.91 -14.46 -4.35
C ARG A 49 -2.82 -14.64 -5.42
N PRO A 50 -2.60 -13.66 -6.31
CA PRO A 50 -1.49 -13.71 -7.27
C PRO A 50 -0.13 -13.76 -6.56
N PRO A 51 0.87 -14.49 -7.08
CA PRO A 51 2.19 -14.60 -6.45
C PRO A 51 2.88 -13.25 -6.21
N HIS A 52 2.68 -12.29 -7.12
CA HIS A 52 3.26 -10.95 -7.04
C HIS A 52 2.50 -10.01 -6.07
N TRP A 53 1.31 -10.38 -5.61
CA TRP A 53 0.54 -9.56 -4.66
C TRP A 53 0.97 -9.87 -3.23
N SER A 54 1.42 -8.85 -2.50
CA SER A 54 1.84 -8.98 -1.11
C SER A 54 1.69 -7.66 -0.34
N GLY A 55 2.08 -7.66 0.92
CA GLY A 55 2.25 -6.46 1.73
C GLY A 55 3.70 -6.30 2.17
N TYR A 56 4.12 -5.07 2.41
CA TYR A 56 5.41 -4.73 3.00
C TYR A 56 5.19 -4.01 4.31
N ARG A 57 6.10 -4.25 5.26
CA ARG A 57 6.17 -3.48 6.51
C ARG A 57 7.40 -2.60 6.45
N VAL A 58 7.20 -1.30 6.57
CA VAL A 58 8.30 -0.35 6.82
C VAL A 58 8.53 -0.32 8.32
N THR A 59 9.70 -0.78 8.76
CA THR A 59 10.15 -0.56 10.14
C THR A 59 10.83 0.81 10.19
N PRO A 60 10.24 1.82 10.82
CA PRO A 60 10.80 3.17 10.80
C PRO A 60 12.10 3.20 11.61
N THR A 61 13.15 3.77 11.02
CA THR A 61 14.38 4.17 11.74
C THR A 61 14.30 5.63 12.21
N ALA A 62 13.43 6.42 11.58
CA ALA A 62 13.09 7.78 11.96
C ALA A 62 11.64 8.10 11.58
N ILE A 63 11.02 9.02 12.33
CA ILE A 63 9.70 9.59 12.06
C ILE A 63 9.80 11.10 12.29
N GLU A 64 9.32 11.92 11.36
CA GLU A 64 9.29 13.38 11.53
C GLU A 64 7.85 13.88 11.49
N PHE A 65 7.50 14.68 12.49
CA PHE A 65 6.26 15.45 12.52
C PHE A 65 6.61 16.88 12.13
N TRP A 66 6.11 17.29 10.98
CA TRP A 66 6.16 18.66 10.52
C TRP A 66 4.82 19.31 10.82
N GLN A 67 4.84 20.50 11.43
CA GLN A 67 3.63 21.24 11.76
C GLN A 67 3.75 22.69 11.31
N ASP A 68 2.71 23.15 10.62
CA ASP A 68 2.62 24.54 10.19
C ASP A 68 2.51 25.51 11.38
N ARG A 69 3.05 26.72 11.17
CA ARG A 69 3.09 27.84 12.12
C ARG A 69 3.12 29.15 11.36
N ASP A 70 2.66 30.21 12.02
CA ASP A 70 2.64 31.56 11.45
C ASP A 70 4.03 31.98 10.95
N TYR A 71 4.01 32.84 9.94
CA TYR A 71 5.22 33.46 9.37
C TYR A 71 6.27 32.44 8.87
N ARG A 72 5.85 31.22 8.52
CA ARG A 72 6.70 30.11 8.04
C ARG A 72 7.70 29.59 9.09
N LEU A 73 7.43 29.82 10.37
CA LEU A 73 8.26 29.37 11.48
C LEU A 73 7.87 27.95 11.92
N HIS A 74 7.85 27.02 10.96
CA HIS A 74 7.31 25.68 11.12
C HIS A 74 7.99 24.89 12.25
N GLU A 75 7.21 24.06 12.95
CA GLU A 75 7.76 23.17 13.96
C GLU A 75 8.10 21.83 13.31
N ARG A 76 9.34 21.36 13.52
CA ARG A 76 9.81 20.08 13.03
C ARG A 76 10.33 19.25 14.18
N ARG A 77 9.59 18.21 14.56
CA ARG A 77 9.97 17.27 15.61
C ARG A 77 10.33 15.92 15.00
N ARG A 78 11.60 15.55 15.09
CA ARG A 78 12.14 14.31 14.56
C ARG A 78 12.41 13.31 15.67
N PHE A 79 11.87 12.10 15.52
CA PHE A 79 12.14 10.93 16.33
C PHE A 79 13.09 9.99 15.60
N VAL A 80 14.10 9.46 16.28
CA VAL A 80 15.07 8.49 15.73
C VAL A 80 15.15 7.29 16.67
N ALA A 81 15.04 6.08 16.13
CA ALA A 81 15.15 4.86 16.88
C ALA A 81 16.59 4.68 17.40
N ASP A 82 16.75 4.33 18.67
CA ASP A 82 18.07 4.19 19.30
C ASP A 82 18.72 2.80 19.11
N GLY A 83 18.01 1.86 18.48
CA GLY A 83 18.45 0.48 18.27
C GLY A 83 18.27 -0.44 19.48
N ALA A 84 17.89 0.08 20.65
CA ALA A 84 17.60 -0.66 21.89
C ALA A 84 16.09 -0.78 22.18
N GLY A 85 15.25 -0.37 21.23
CA GLY A 85 13.79 -0.36 21.36
C GLY A 85 13.22 0.95 21.88
N GLY A 86 14.07 1.96 22.15
CA GLY A 86 13.68 3.30 22.50
C GLY A 86 13.76 4.28 21.32
N TRP A 87 13.40 5.53 21.61
CA TRP A 87 13.37 6.62 20.65
C TRP A 87 13.93 7.88 21.30
N THR A 88 14.74 8.62 20.54
CA THR A 88 15.18 9.97 20.91
C THR A 88 14.41 10.99 20.07
N SER A 89 14.17 12.18 20.63
CA SER A 89 13.49 13.27 19.90
C SER A 89 14.35 14.53 19.86
N SER A 90 14.30 15.25 18.73
CA SER A 90 14.98 16.53 18.53
C SER A 90 14.07 17.50 17.77
N LEU A 91 14.31 18.80 17.98
CA LEU A 91 13.73 19.86 17.14
C LEU A 91 14.71 20.18 16.01
N LEU A 92 14.18 20.40 14.80
CA LEU A 92 14.93 20.87 13.63
C LEU A 92 14.49 22.29 13.27
N TYR A 93 15.39 23.05 12.64
CA TYR A 93 15.00 24.31 12.01
C TYR A 93 13.98 24.05 10.88
N PRO A 94 13.00 24.96 10.67
CA PRO A 94 12.02 24.89 9.59
C PRO A 94 12.64 24.56 8.23
#